data_AF-A0A389MLC6-F1
#
_entry.id   AF-A0A389MLC6-F1
#
_cell.length_a   1.000
_cell.length_b   1.000
_cell.length_c   1.000
_cell.angle_alpha   90.00
_cell.angle_beta   90.00
_cell.angle_gamma   90.00
#
_symmetry.space_group_name_H-M   'P 1'
#
loop_
_entity.id
_entity.type
_entity.pdbx_description
1 polymer ?
#
loop_
_entity_poly.entity_id
_entity_poly.type
_entity_poly.pdbx_seq_one_letter_code
_entity_poly.pdbx_strand_id
1 'polypeptide(L)' 'MSQSRRMSLAETVANTGSGMLISWLIGLVVYPAFGFPVGAGQALALTAIFTVVSVARGYAWRRAFERFRRS' A
#
# COMPACT_ATOMS: atom_id res chain seq x y z
N MET A 1 -23.45 -10.61 -11.17
CA MET A 1 -23.63 -9.44 -10.28
C MET A 1 -22.48 -8.48 -10.51
N SER A 2 -22.72 -7.33 -11.16
CA SER A 2 -21.67 -6.32 -11.31
C SER A 2 -21.59 -5.47 -10.04
N GLN A 3 -20.38 -5.21 -9.58
CA GLN A 3 -20.12 -4.23 -8.53
C GLN A 3 -20.63 -2.86 -9.01
N SER A 4 -21.25 -2.07 -8.14
CA SER A 4 -21.72 -0.74 -8.53
C SER A 4 -20.53 0.13 -8.93
N ARG A 5 -20.69 0.98 -9.96
CA ARG A 5 -19.61 1.87 -10.44
C ARG A 5 -19.05 2.76 -9.32
N ARG A 6 -19.91 3.17 -8.38
CA ARG A 6 -19.53 3.97 -7.20
C ARG A 6 -18.66 3.19 -6.22
N MET A 7 -18.95 1.91 -6.01
CA MET A 7 -18.18 1.05 -5.11
C MET A 7 -16.79 0.74 -5.68
N SER A 8 -16.69 0.47 -6.99
CA SER A 8 -15.40 0.26 -7.66
C SER A 8 -14.51 1.52 -7.63
N LEU A 9 -15.11 2.70 -7.80
CA LEU A 9 -14.42 3.99 -7.62
C LEU A 9 -13.90 4.15 -6.19
N ALA A 10 -14.75 3.90 -5.18
CA ALA A 10 -14.34 3.98 -3.79
C ALA A 10 -13.20 3.00 -3.47
N GLU A 11 -13.23 1.78 -4.01
CA GLU A 11 -12.18 0.78 -3.85
C GLU A 11 -10.85 1.22 -4.46
N THR A 12 -10.90 1.77 -5.67
CA THR A 12 -9.71 2.29 -6.35
C THR A 12 -9.10 3.46 -5.59
N VAL A 13 -9.92 4.44 -5.17
CA VAL A 13 -9.47 5.61 -4.40
C VAL A 13 -8.89 5.19 -3.06
N ALA A 14 -9.55 4.29 -2.34
CA ALA A 14 -9.08 3.78 -1.05
C ALA A 14 -7.73 3.09 -1.18
N ASN A 15 -7.56 2.22 -2.19
CA ASN A 15 -6.32 1.47 -2.39
C ASN A 15 -5.16 2.39 -2.81
N THR A 16 -5.40 3.31 -3.76
CA THR A 16 -4.40 4.27 -4.21
C THR A 16 -4.03 5.29 -3.13
N GLY A 17 -5.03 5.88 -2.45
CA GLY A 17 -4.82 6.88 -1.41
C GLY A 17 -4.07 6.33 -0.20
N SER A 18 -4.46 5.14 0.27
CA SER A 18 -3.72 4.46 1.34
C SER A 18 -2.32 4.04 0.91
N GLY A 19 -2.14 3.63 -0.36
CA GLY A 19 -0.82 3.35 -0.92
C GLY A 19 0.09 4.57 -0.91
N MET A 20 -0.41 5.73 -1.34
CA MET A 20 0.32 7.00 -1.30
C MET A 20 0.69 7.41 0.12
N LEU A 21 -0.29 7.40 1.04
CA LEU A 21 -0.07 7.81 2.43
C LEU A 21 0.99 6.94 3.11
N ILE A 22 0.86 5.61 2.99
CA ILE A 22 1.79 4.68 3.63
C ILE A 22 3.18 4.81 3.01
N SER A 23 3.28 4.96 1.69
CA SER A 23 4.59 5.16 1.04
C SER A 23 5.28 6.44 1.51
N TRP A 24 4.52 7.52 1.66
CA TRP A 24 5.04 8.78 2.19
C TRP A 24 5.55 8.62 3.63
N LEU A 25 4.76 7.97 4.50
CA LEU A 25 5.15 7.71 5.89
C LEU A 25 6.39 6.82 6.00
N ILE A 26 6.49 5.77 5.18
CA ILE A 26 7.68 4.91 5.12
C ILE A 26 8.89 5.74 4.70
N GLY A 27 8.76 6.61 3.69
CA GLY A 27 9.84 7.50 3.27
C GLY A 27 10.34 8.38 4.41
N LEU A 28 9.44 8.98 5.20
CA LEU A 28 9.82 9.84 6.34
C LEU A 28 10.63 9.11 7.42
N VAL A 29 10.39 7.81 7.63
CA VAL A 29 11.06 7.03 8.68
C VAL A 29 12.29 6.30 8.15
N VAL A 30 12.17 5.67 6.99
CA VAL A 30 13.17 4.76 6.45
C VAL A 30 14.29 5.51 5.75
N TYR A 31 14.00 6.60 5.03
CA TYR A 31 15.04 7.34 4.31
C TYR A 31 16.09 7.97 5.24
N PRO A 32 15.71 8.62 6.36
CA PRO A 32 16.71 9.11 7.32
C PRO A 32 17.53 7.98 7.96
N ALA A 33 16.92 6.82 8.21
CA ALA A 33 17.59 5.67 8.82
C ALA A 33 18.61 5.00 7.89
N PHE A 34 18.39 5.06 6.58
CA PHE A 34 19.25 4.41 5.59
C PHE A 34 20.42 5.29 5.13
N GLY A 35 20.26 6.61 5.18
CA GLY A 35 21.24 7.56 4.65
C GLY A 35 21.34 7.51 3.12
N PHE A 36 21.97 8.52 2.53
CA PHE A 36 22.23 8.59 1.09
C PHE A 36 23.73 8.84 0.83
N PRO A 37 24.34 8.25 -0.22
CA PRO A 37 23.73 7.38 -1.24
C PRO A 37 23.41 5.98 -0.71
N VAL A 38 22.30 5.42 -1.19
CA VAL A 38 21.81 4.10 -0.76
C VAL A 38 22.61 3.02 -1.49
N GLY A 39 23.27 2.12 -0.75
CA GLY A 39 23.97 0.98 -1.34
C GLY A 39 23.01 -0.05 -1.95
N ALA A 40 23.50 -0.97 -2.79
CA ALA A 40 22.67 -1.99 -3.45
C ALA A 40 21.88 -2.87 -2.46
N GLY A 41 22.51 -3.31 -1.37
CA GLY A 41 21.83 -4.10 -0.32
C GLY A 41 20.75 -3.31 0.42
N GLN A 42 20.99 -2.02 0.66
CA GLN A 42 20.01 -1.12 1.27
C GLN A 42 18.82 -0.84 0.34
N ALA A 43 19.07 -0.68 -0.97
CA ALA A 43 18.01 -0.54 -1.97
C ALA A 43 17.14 -1.80 -2.08
N LEU A 44 17.75 -3.00 -1.99
CA LEU A 44 17.01 -4.26 -1.91
C LEU A 44 16.14 -4.34 -0.65
N ALA A 45 16.69 -3.97 0.52
CA ALA A 45 15.93 -3.95 1.77
C ALA A 45 14.73 -2.97 1.71
N LEU A 46 14.95 -1.77 1.18
CA LEU A 46 13.88 -0.80 0.90
C LEU A 46 12.80 -1.41 0.01
N THR A 47 13.19 -2.01 -1.11
CA THR A 47 12.26 -2.65 -2.05
C THR A 47 11.46 -3.77 -1.38
N ALA A 48 12.10 -4.57 -0.53
CA ALA A 48 11.43 -5.63 0.23
C ALA A 48 10.39 -5.07 1.22
N ILE A 49 10.72 -4.00 1.95
CA ILE A 49 9.81 -3.33 2.87
C ILE A 49 8.57 -2.82 2.12
N PHE A 50 8.78 -2.06 1.04
CA PHE A 50 7.68 -1.55 0.22
C PHE A 50 6.83 -2.67 -0.39
N THR A 51 7.46 -3.77 -0.80
CA THR A 51 6.76 -4.95 -1.34
C THR A 51 5.85 -5.58 -0.29
N VAL A 52 6.39 -5.90 0.90
CA VAL A 52 5.62 -6.52 2.00
C VAL A 52 4.43 -5.64 2.37
N VAL A 53 4.66 -4.34 2.53
CA VAL A 53 3.60 -3.37 2.87
C VAL A 53 2.54 -3.30 1.77
N SER A 54 2.94 -3.28 0.50
CA SER A 54 2.00 -3.22 -0.63
C SER A 54 1.12 -4.46 -0.69
N VAL A 55 1.69 -5.66 -0.46
CA VAL A 55 0.94 -6.92 -0.41
C VAL A 55 -0.02 -6.93 0.78
N ALA A 56 0.45 -6.59 1.98
CA ALA A 56 -0.36 -6.59 3.19
C ALA A 56 -1.56 -5.64 3.07
N ARG A 57 -1.33 -4.41 2.57
CA ARG A 57 -2.39 -3.42 2.32
C ARG A 57 -3.39 -3.91 1.28
N GLY A 58 -2.91 -4.42 0.14
CA GLY A 58 -3.75 -4.94 -0.92
C GLY A 58 -4.67 -6.08 -0.43
N TYR A 59 -4.13 -6.96 0.41
CA TYR A 59 -4.91 -8.02 1.06
C TYR A 59 -5.95 -7.47 2.05
N ALA A 60 -5.57 -6.50 2.89
CA ALA A 60 -6.47 -5.88 3.86
C ALA A 60 -7.68 -5.19 3.17
N TRP A 61 -7.44 -4.45 2.08
CA TRP A 61 -8.53 -3.84 1.30
C TRP A 61 -9.43 -4.87 0.65
N ARG A 62 -8.87 -5.90 0.00
CA ARG A 62 -9.67 -7.01 -0.56
C ARG A 62 -10.60 -7.58 0.50
N ARG A 63 -10.08 -7.83 1.71
CA ARG A 63 -10.87 -8.40 2.80
C ARG A 63 -11.94 -7.45 3.33
N ALA A 64 -11.62 -6.16 3.44
CA ALA A 64 -12.58 -5.13 3.84
C ALA A 64 -13.74 -5.03 2.83
N PHE A 65 -13.44 -4.92 1.54
CA PHE A 65 -14.47 -4.85 0.49
C PHE A 65 -15.28 -6.13 0.36
N GLU A 66 -14.66 -7.31 0.53
CA GLU A 66 -15.40 -8.58 0.63
C GLU A 66 -16.42 -8.57 1.77
N ARG A 67 -16.06 -8.02 2.94
CA ARG A 67 -16.96 -7.93 4.09
C ARG A 67 -18.10 -6.94 3.85
N PHE A 68 -17.80 -5.77 3.26
CA PHE A 68 -18.82 -4.79 2.88
C PHE A 68 -19.77 -5.30 1.79
N ARG A 69 -19.32 -6.16 0.88
CA ARG A 69 -20.18 -6.76 -0.16
C ARG A 69 -21.11 -7.86 0.38
N ARG A 70 -20.75 -8.49 1.51
CA ARG A 70 -21.54 -9.54 2.16
C ARG A 70 -22.56 -9.03 3.19
N SER A 71 -22.46 -7.75 3.56
CA SER A 71 -23.36 -7.06 4.50
C SER A 71 -24.43 -6.30 3.74
#